data_AF-A0A1A9KLU5-F1
#
_entry.id   AF-A0A1A9KLU5-F1
#
_cell.length_a   1.000
_cell.length_b   1.000
_cell.length_c   1.000
_cell.angle_alpha   90.00
_cell.angle_beta   90.00
_cell.angle_gamma   90.00
#
_symmetry.space_group_name_H-M   'P 1'
#
loop_
_entity.id
_entity.type
_entity.pdbx_description
1 polymer ?
#
loop_
_entity_poly.entity_id
_entity_poly.type
_entity_poly.pdbx_seq_one_letter_code
_entity_poly.pdbx_strand_id
1 'polypeptide(L)' 'MENDKILTLEQAFCAMFYFLEHEYELTKSDEIAIILSSLDWTVLSDNSGPPDPAAWDDWLEAVKKAKKDNPAW' A
#
# COMPACT_ATOMS: atom_id res chain seq x y z
N MET A 1 -24.10 5.60 -9.37
CA MET A 1 -23.09 4.97 -8.51
C MET A 1 -21.75 5.36 -9.11
N GLU A 2 -21.05 6.33 -8.53
CA GLU A 2 -19.72 6.74 -9.02
C GLU A 2 -19.01 7.57 -7.95
N ASN A 3 -18.71 6.94 -6.81
CA ASN A 3 -17.81 7.49 -5.79
C ASN A 3 -16.51 6.68 -5.66
N ASP A 4 -16.25 5.73 -6.58
CA ASP A 4 -15.04 4.87 -6.59
C ASP A 4 -13.77 5.58 -7.09
N LYS A 5 -13.76 6.92 -7.17
CA LYS A 5 -12.64 7.65 -7.80
C LYS A 5 -11.48 7.93 -6.84
N ILE A 6 -11.70 7.93 -5.53
CA ILE A 6 -10.69 8.37 -4.55
C ILE A 6 -10.61 7.37 -3.41
N LEU A 7 -9.45 6.71 -3.28
CA LEU A 7 -9.12 5.84 -2.17
C LEU A 7 -8.61 6.67 -0.98
N THR A 8 -8.91 6.24 0.25
CA THR A 8 -8.17 6.73 1.43
C THR A 8 -6.72 6.25 1.38
N LEU A 9 -5.85 6.79 2.24
CA LEU A 9 -4.43 6.39 2.29
C LEU A 9 -4.28 4.90 2.61
N GLU A 10 -5.13 4.39 3.50
CA GLU A 10 -5.19 3.00 3.93
C GLU A 10 -5.72 2.10 2.82
N GLN A 11 -6.78 2.53 2.13
CA GLN A 11 -7.33 1.78 0.99
C GLN A 11 -6.33 1.70 -0.17
N ALA A 12 -5.60 2.78 -0.44
CA ALA A 12 -4.55 2.79 -1.45
C ALA A 12 -3.34 1.92 -1.06
N PHE A 13 -2.97 1.89 0.22
CA PHE A 13 -1.94 0.98 0.74
C PHE A 13 -2.37 -0.48 0.55
N CYS A 14 -3.62 -0.81 0.91
CA CYS A 14 -4.19 -2.14 0.75
C CYS A 14 -4.24 -2.57 -0.73
N ALA A 15 -4.63 -1.66 -1.62
CA ALA A 15 -4.59 -1.92 -3.06
C ALA A 15 -3.17 -2.20 -3.57
N MET A 16 -2.17 -1.45 -3.11
CA MET A 16 -0.76 -1.69 -3.42
C MET A 16 -0.27 -3.05 -2.89
N PHE A 17 -0.65 -3.40 -1.66
CA PHE A 17 -0.30 -4.69 -1.07
C PHE A 17 -0.84 -5.86 -1.89
N TYR A 18 -2.15 -5.85 -2.23
CA TYR A 18 -2.75 -6.92 -3.03
C TYR A 18 -2.14 -7.01 -4.43
N PHE A 19 -1.74 -5.89 -5.02
CA PHE A 19 -1.03 -5.90 -6.29
C PHE A 19 0.32 -6.64 -6.16
N LEU A 20 1.12 -6.33 -5.14
CA LEU A 20 2.39 -7.02 -4.89
C LEU A 20 2.20 -8.51 -4.55
N GLU A 21 1.17 -8.86 -3.78
CA GLU A 21 0.83 -10.25 -3.47
C GLU A 21 0.54 -11.03 -4.76
N HIS A 22 -0.27 -10.47 -5.65
CA HIS A 22 -0.55 -11.08 -6.95
C HIS A 22 0.73 -11.28 -7.80
N GLU A 23 1.61 -10.27 -7.85
CA GLU A 23 2.89 -10.38 -8.56
C GLU A 23 3.80 -11.46 -7.95
N TYR A 24 3.84 -11.57 -6.62
CA TYR A 24 4.55 -12.67 -5.96
C TYR A 24 3.94 -14.02 -6.32
N GLU A 25 2.61 -14.13 -6.36
CA GLU A 25 1.94 -15.38 -6.72
C GLU A 25 2.34 -15.87 -8.11
N LEU A 26 2.45 -14.95 -9.08
CA LEU A 26 2.84 -15.23 -10.46
C LEU A 26 4.33 -15.56 -10.62
N THR A 27 5.19 -14.83 -9.92
CA THR A 27 6.64 -14.86 -10.18
C THR A 27 7.43 -15.70 -9.18
N LYS A 28 6.89 -15.89 -7.97
CA LYS A 28 7.60 -16.42 -6.80
C LYS A 28 8.92 -15.69 -6.51
N SER A 29 8.95 -14.38 -6.76
CA SER A 29 10.14 -13.56 -6.51
C SER A 29 10.44 -13.41 -5.02
N ASP A 30 11.64 -13.82 -4.60
CA ASP A 30 12.10 -13.66 -3.22
C ASP A 30 12.14 -12.18 -2.77
N GLU A 31 12.48 -11.27 -3.69
CA GLU A 31 12.50 -9.83 -3.40
C GLU A 31 11.09 -9.31 -3.07
N ILE A 32 10.07 -9.75 -3.80
CA ILE A 32 8.68 -9.38 -3.50
C ILE A 32 8.23 -10.01 -2.19
N ALA A 33 8.65 -11.24 -1.89
CA ALA A 33 8.36 -11.89 -0.61
C ALA A 33 8.94 -11.09 0.57
N ILE A 34 10.17 -10.59 0.45
CA ILE A 34 10.82 -9.74 1.45
C ILE A 34 10.02 -8.45 1.66
N ILE A 35 9.65 -7.76 0.58
CA ILE A 35 8.81 -6.55 0.65
C ILE A 35 7.49 -6.86 1.36
N LEU A 36 6.75 -7.88 0.92
CA LEU A 36 5.46 -8.26 1.52
C LEU A 36 5.59 -8.57 3.02
N SER A 37 6.66 -9.25 3.42
CA SER A 37 6.92 -9.55 4.85
C SER A 37 7.20 -8.30 5.69
N SER A 38 7.71 -7.22 5.08
CA SER A 38 7.99 -5.96 5.76
C SER A 38 6.76 -5.04 5.87
N LEU A 39 5.75 -5.25 5.02
CA LEU A 39 4.58 -4.39 4.90
C LEU A 39 3.46 -4.75 5.88
N ASP A 40 3.74 -5.58 6.91
CA ASP A 40 2.78 -6.18 7.88
C ASP A 40 1.44 -5.43 7.85
N TRP A 41 0.39 -6.03 7.28
CA TRP A 41 -0.84 -5.31 6.91
C TRP A 41 -2.06 -5.81 7.70
N THR A 42 -1.86 -6.83 8.53
CA THR A 42 -2.92 -7.56 9.23
C THR A 42 -3.72 -6.68 10.20
N VAL A 43 -3.17 -5.52 10.58
CA VAL A 43 -3.71 -4.58 11.57
C VAL A 43 -4.56 -3.46 10.95
N LEU A 44 -4.65 -3.34 9.62
CA LEU A 44 -5.58 -2.38 8.99
C LEU A 44 -7.06 -2.82 9.06
N SER A 45 -7.32 -4.09 9.35
CA SER A 45 -8.68 -4.65 9.39
C SER A 45 -9.54 -4.14 10.56
N ASP A 46 -8.92 -3.59 11.61
CA ASP A 46 -9.62 -3.04 12.79
C ASP A 46 -9.53 -1.51 12.90
N ASN A 47 -9.04 -0.84 11.84
CA ASN A 47 -8.91 0.62 11.79
C ASN A 47 -7.92 1.20 12.82
N SER A 48 -7.03 0.38 13.41
CA SER A 48 -6.00 0.82 14.37
C SER A 48 -4.72 1.34 13.72
N GLY A 49 -4.60 1.18 12.41
CA GLY A 49 -3.50 1.70 11.61
C GLY A 49 -2.52 0.62 11.18
N PRO A 50 -1.41 1.00 10.53
CA PRO A 50 -0.41 0.07 10.06
C PRO A 50 0.48 -0.40 11.22
N PRO A 51 0.84 -1.70 11.29
CA PRO A 51 1.57 -2.31 12.39
C PRO A 51 3.08 -2.08 12.39
N ASP A 52 3.67 -1.55 11.31
CA ASP A 52 5.04 -0.99 11.33
C ASP A 52 5.01 0.52 10.99
N PRO A 53 5.35 1.41 11.95
CA PRO A 53 5.47 2.84 11.72
C PRO A 53 6.44 3.22 10.59
N ALA A 54 7.54 2.47 10.41
CA ALA A 54 8.54 2.79 9.40
C ALA A 54 8.01 2.56 7.98
N ALA A 55 7.39 1.41 7.74
CA ALA A 55 6.77 1.09 6.45
C ALA A 55 5.63 2.08 6.11
N TRP A 56 4.91 2.56 7.13
CA TRP A 56 3.88 3.58 6.92
C TRP A 56 4.44 4.93 6.55
N ASP A 57 5.50 5.39 7.23
CA ASP A 57 6.14 6.66 6.90
C ASP A 57 6.70 6.63 5.46
N ASP A 58 7.30 5.51 5.05
CA ASP A 58 7.77 5.30 3.68
C ASP A 58 6.60 5.35 2.66
N TRP A 59 5.46 4.76 3.00
CA TRP A 59 4.24 4.86 2.20
C TRP A 59 3.72 6.29 2.08
N LEU A 60 3.67 7.04 3.20
CA LEU A 60 3.21 8.42 3.20
C LEU A 60 4.10 9.33 2.34
N GLU A 61 5.42 9.13 2.37
CA GLU A 61 6.34 9.86 1.50
C GLU A 61 6.16 9.47 0.02
N ALA A 62 5.91 8.18 -0.28
CA ALA A 62 5.59 7.75 -1.64
C ALA A 62 4.29 8.39 -2.16
N VAL A 63 3.22 8.43 -1.36
CA VAL A 63 1.95 9.09 -1.73
C VAL A 63 2.14 10.58 -1.93
N LYS A 64 2.88 11.25 -1.03
CA LYS A 64 3.19 12.67 -1.13
C LYS A 64 3.97 12.99 -2.40
N LYS A 65 4.94 12.15 -2.76
CA LYS A 65 5.66 12.24 -4.04
C LYS A 65 4.71 12.08 -5.22
N ALA A 66 3.84 11.07 -5.21
CA ALA A 66 2.91 10.81 -6.30
C ALA A 66 1.94 12.00 -6.53
N LYS A 67 1.40 12.57 -5.45
CA LYS A 67 0.56 13.79 -5.49
C LYS A 67 1.31 15.03 -5.98
N LYS A 68 2.58 15.19 -5.60
CA LYS A 68 3.41 16.29 -6.09
C LYS A 68 3.67 16.18 -7.59
N ASP A 69 3.94 14.97 -8.06
CA ASP A 69 4.24 14.70 -9.47
C ASP A 69 2.97 14.80 -10.34
N ASN A 70 1.78 14.57 -9.75
CA ASN A 70 0.49 14.63 -10.44
C ASN A 70 -0.58 15.38 -9.59
N PRO A 71 -0.56 16.71 -9.56
CA PRO A 71 -1.43 17.50 -8.68
C PRO A 71 -2.91 17.56 -9.11
N ALA A 72 -3.25 16.97 -10.25
CA ALA A 72 -4.59 17.05 -10.87
C ALA A 72 -5.40 15.73 -10.78
N TRP A 73 -4.90 14.73 -10.06
CA TRP A 73 -5.68 13.55 -9.65
C TRP A 73 -6.70 13.92 -8.59
#